data_AF-A0A928YF30-F1
#
_entry.id   AF-A0A928YF30-F1
#
_cell.length_a   1.000
_cell.length_b   1.000
_cell.length_c   1.000
_cell.angle_alpha   90.00
_cell.angle_beta   90.00
_cell.angle_gamma   90.00
#
_symmetry.space_group_name_H-M   'P 1'
#
loop_
_entity.id
_entity.type
_entity.pdbx_description
1 polymer ?
#
loop_
_entity_poly.entity_id
_entity_poly.type
_entity_poly.pdbx_seq_one_letter_code
_entity_poly.pdbx_strand_id
1 'polypeptide(L)'
;MAEIWWHWRETSQQTEKTNFCLSSSRLFLLYRSLAVTDLSREEMKRRIIEQKEKDFIALILKAYKAETVDNFRCFHGKKAGRIVAVGPVNLPVTRLFVEEIILECREKRISRVDILAFEFEMGLFPNIQEEAKSKGIDLALKYIPREVFDKRAIEKNQIVFHDVSYIEVKPHVKKNSIAVELTDFSVFYNQDTVNNAAASLGNGKNKIVVECGKIIKVSKDKDGIVTRDVLTKKWMDWIDYWSVDFNFESKREIVRTKNEATGEMEEVWTGDFIFENEWQSFRTKKDRSLELKTSFHDCQPGRYKIAVKVVDIFGNDTMKIIDVSVGGEIIGKIEIN
;
A
#
# COMPACT_ATOMS: atom_id res chain seq x y z
N MET A 1 43.35 4.67 44.15
CA MET A 1 42.19 3.98 44.75
C MET A 1 41.50 3.17 43.64
N ALA A 2 42.20 2.30 42.92
CA ALA A 2 42.98 1.15 43.40
C ALA A 2 42.14 0.01 44.00
N GLU A 3 40.80 0.06 43.97
CA GLU A 3 39.97 -1.04 44.50
C GLU A 3 39.03 -1.71 43.49
N ILE A 4 38.85 -1.18 42.27
CA ILE A 4 38.05 -1.87 41.23
C ILE A 4 38.94 -2.61 40.21
N TRP A 5 40.22 -2.24 40.13
CA TRP A 5 41.22 -2.93 39.27
C TRP A 5 41.98 -4.06 39.96
N TRP A 6 41.82 -4.24 41.28
CA TRP A 6 42.43 -5.34 42.04
C TRP A 6 41.58 -6.63 42.03
N HIS A 7 40.24 -6.49 42.00
CA HIS A 7 39.35 -7.66 42.14
C HIS A 7 39.23 -8.54 40.88
N TRP A 8 39.71 -8.07 39.72
CA TRP A 8 39.75 -8.86 38.48
C TRP A 8 41.15 -9.44 38.18
N ARG A 9 42.17 -9.07 38.96
CA ARG A 9 43.56 -9.51 38.75
C ARG A 9 44.00 -10.65 39.68
N GLU A 10 43.23 -10.92 40.75
CA GLU A 10 43.53 -12.00 41.72
C GLU A 10 42.66 -13.26 41.59
N THR A 11 41.56 -13.23 40.82
CA THR A 11 40.70 -14.41 40.61
C THR A 11 41.08 -15.26 39.39
N SER A 12 42.24 -15.03 38.78
CA SER A 12 42.73 -15.88 37.68
C SER A 12 44.20 -16.27 37.76
N GLN A 13 44.89 -16.00 38.88
CA GLN A 13 46.26 -16.48 39.14
C GLN A 13 46.36 -17.54 40.25
N GLN A 14 45.24 -18.11 40.69
CA GLN A 14 45.23 -19.21 41.67
C GLN A 14 44.40 -20.42 41.20
N THR A 15 44.62 -20.89 39.98
CA THR A 15 44.20 -22.23 39.51
C THR A 15 45.15 -22.74 38.43
N GLU A 16 46.45 -22.64 38.67
CA GLU A 16 47.40 -23.59 38.10
C GLU A 16 47.90 -24.49 39.23
N LYS A 17 47.31 -25.69 39.33
CA LYS A 17 47.96 -26.95 39.76
C LYS A 17 46.96 -28.10 39.84
N THR A 18 46.27 -28.36 38.73
CA THR A 18 45.78 -29.70 38.39
C THR A 18 45.70 -29.79 36.87
N ASN A 19 46.57 -30.63 36.31
CA ASN A 19 46.70 -31.00 34.90
C ASN A 19 45.39 -30.90 34.08
N PHE A 20 45.28 -29.88 33.23
CA PHE A 20 44.71 -30.02 31.89
C PHE A 20 45.27 -28.95 30.96
N CYS A 21 46.38 -29.26 30.29
CA CYS A 21 46.93 -28.46 29.21
C CYS A 21 45.99 -28.55 27.99
N LEU A 22 45.05 -27.61 27.85
CA LEU A 22 44.42 -27.31 26.57
C LEU A 22 45.07 -26.03 26.05
N SER A 23 45.99 -26.19 25.09
CA SER A 23 46.73 -25.11 24.44
C SER A 23 45.85 -23.89 24.15
N SER A 24 46.33 -22.67 24.42
CA SER A 24 45.68 -21.40 24.03
C SER A 24 45.35 -21.36 22.51
N SER A 25 46.13 -22.08 21.70
CA SER A 25 45.86 -22.32 20.27
C SER A 25 44.57 -23.10 20.00
N ARG A 26 44.17 -24.03 20.87
CA ARG A 26 42.92 -24.80 20.74
C ARG A 26 41.69 -23.94 21.02
N LEU A 27 41.73 -23.04 22.01
CA LEU A 27 40.65 -22.10 22.28
C LEU A 27 40.49 -21.08 21.13
N PHE A 28 41.59 -20.58 20.58
CA PHE A 28 41.58 -19.68 19.42
C PHE A 28 41.09 -20.40 18.14
N LEU A 29 41.49 -21.66 17.93
CA LEU A 29 41.00 -22.50 16.84
C LEU A 29 39.53 -22.91 17.03
N LEU A 30 39.06 -23.13 18.26
CA LEU A 30 37.65 -23.37 18.57
C LEU A 30 36.81 -22.11 18.35
N TYR A 31 37.27 -20.93 18.76
CA TYR A 31 36.57 -19.67 18.53
C TYR A 31 36.54 -19.30 17.04
N ARG A 32 37.65 -19.50 16.32
CA ARG A 32 37.73 -19.34 14.86
C ARG A 32 36.90 -20.39 14.12
N SER A 33 36.87 -21.64 14.59
CA SER A 33 36.02 -22.71 14.04
C SER A 33 34.54 -22.41 14.27
N LEU A 34 34.16 -21.99 15.48
CA LEU A 34 32.80 -21.56 15.82
C LEU A 34 32.37 -20.36 14.96
N ALA A 35 33.20 -19.32 14.84
CA ALA A 35 32.94 -18.17 13.98
C ALA A 35 32.82 -18.54 12.50
N VAL A 36 33.65 -19.46 11.99
CA VAL A 36 33.55 -19.99 10.61
C VAL A 36 32.29 -20.84 10.43
N THR A 37 31.91 -21.63 11.43
CA THR A 37 30.64 -22.38 11.40
C THR A 37 29.42 -21.47 11.47
N ASP A 38 29.48 -20.36 12.19
CA ASP A 38 28.38 -19.39 12.27
C ASP A 38 28.29 -18.55 10.99
N LEU A 39 29.41 -18.11 10.40
CA LEU A 39 29.44 -17.48 9.07
C LEU A 39 28.86 -18.40 7.98
N SER A 40 29.23 -19.69 7.98
CA SER A 40 28.69 -20.65 7.00
C SER A 40 27.18 -20.92 7.20
N ARG A 41 26.68 -20.88 8.45
CA ARG A 41 25.25 -20.96 8.75
C ARG A 41 24.49 -19.73 8.28
N GLU A 42 25.05 -18.53 8.44
CA GLU A 42 24.47 -17.29 7.95
C GLU A 42 24.45 -17.20 6.42
N GLU A 43 25.49 -17.66 5.74
CA GLU A 43 25.54 -17.76 4.29
C GLU A 43 24.52 -18.78 3.76
N MET A 44 24.40 -19.94 4.39
CA MET A 44 23.37 -20.92 4.06
C MET A 44 21.96 -20.35 4.27
N LYS A 45 21.72 -19.66 5.39
CA LYS A 45 20.45 -18.97 5.65
C LYS A 45 20.13 -17.93 4.59
N ARG A 46 21.10 -17.09 4.20
CA ARG A 46 20.94 -16.08 3.13
C ARG A 46 20.55 -16.72 1.81
N ARG A 47 21.25 -17.77 1.37
CA ARG A 47 20.91 -18.49 0.13
C ARG A 47 19.50 -19.08 0.15
N ILE A 48 19.06 -19.63 1.29
CA ILE A 48 17.71 -20.16 1.44
C ILE A 48 16.67 -19.04 1.32
N ILE A 49 16.93 -17.87 1.93
CA ILE A 49 16.04 -16.71 1.87
C ILE A 49 15.94 -16.19 0.43
N GLU A 50 17.08 -16.00 -0.23
CA GLU A 50 17.14 -15.56 -1.64
C GLU A 50 16.41 -16.52 -2.58
N GLN A 51 16.56 -17.83 -2.38
CA GLN A 51 15.85 -18.82 -3.19
C GLN A 51 14.34 -18.75 -2.95
N LYS A 52 13.91 -18.63 -1.69
CA LYS A 52 12.49 -18.46 -1.35
C LYS A 52 11.90 -17.19 -1.95
N GLU A 53 12.67 -16.10 -1.97
CA GLU A 53 12.27 -14.84 -2.57
C GLU A 53 12.11 -14.96 -4.09
N LYS A 54 13.06 -15.60 -4.77
CA LYS A 54 12.96 -15.89 -6.22
C LYS A 54 11.75 -16.76 -6.55
N ASP A 55 11.53 -17.83 -5.78
CA ASP A 55 10.39 -18.73 -5.96
C ASP A 55 9.07 -17.99 -5.74
N PHE A 56 9.03 -17.10 -4.74
CA PHE A 56 7.88 -16.24 -4.46
C PHE A 56 7.60 -15.29 -5.63
N ILE A 57 8.60 -14.54 -6.10
CA ILE A 57 8.45 -13.62 -7.23
C ILE A 57 7.96 -14.37 -8.47
N ALA A 58 8.55 -15.53 -8.78
CA ALA A 58 8.14 -16.35 -9.91
C ALA A 58 6.67 -16.81 -9.80
N LEU A 59 6.21 -17.17 -8.60
CA LEU A 59 4.81 -17.51 -8.35
C LEU A 59 3.88 -16.33 -8.64
N ILE A 60 4.22 -15.13 -8.13
CA ILE A 60 3.41 -13.93 -8.34
C ILE A 60 3.35 -13.53 -9.80
N LEU A 61 4.49 -13.54 -10.51
CA LEU A 61 4.54 -13.22 -11.94
C LEU A 61 3.71 -14.20 -12.77
N LYS A 62 3.77 -15.50 -12.44
CA LYS A 62 2.93 -16.53 -13.07
C LYS A 62 1.44 -16.26 -12.84
N ALA A 63 1.05 -15.96 -11.61
CA ALA A 63 -0.33 -15.62 -11.27
C ALA A 63 -0.79 -14.34 -11.99
N TYR A 64 0.09 -13.35 -12.11
CA TYR A 64 -0.18 -12.08 -12.78
C TYR A 64 -0.11 -12.17 -14.31
N LYS A 65 0.38 -13.27 -14.88
CA LYS A 65 0.63 -13.46 -16.32
C LYS A 65 1.63 -12.43 -16.85
N ALA A 66 2.68 -12.18 -16.08
CA ALA A 66 3.81 -11.36 -16.48
C ALA A 66 4.98 -12.25 -16.89
N GLU A 67 5.72 -11.82 -17.90
CA GLU A 67 6.98 -12.43 -18.31
C GLU A 67 8.09 -11.94 -17.38
N THR A 68 9.00 -12.83 -16.98
CA THR A 68 10.17 -12.46 -16.18
C THR A 68 11.08 -11.52 -16.97
N VAL A 69 11.64 -10.52 -16.30
CA VAL A 69 12.68 -9.66 -16.88
C VAL A 69 13.92 -9.68 -16.01
N ASP A 70 15.07 -9.65 -16.66
CA ASP A 70 16.38 -9.56 -16.03
C ASP A 70 16.99 -8.16 -16.22
N ASN A 71 18.08 -7.88 -15.52
CA ASN A 71 18.87 -6.64 -15.60
C ASN A 71 18.18 -5.37 -15.08
N PHE A 72 17.25 -5.53 -14.13
CA PHE A 72 16.67 -4.43 -13.37
C PHE A 72 16.97 -4.60 -11.88
N ARG A 73 16.96 -3.50 -11.14
CA ARG A 73 17.18 -3.50 -9.69
C ARG A 73 15.91 -3.87 -8.95
N CYS A 74 14.80 -3.23 -9.31
CA CYS A 74 13.53 -3.33 -8.60
C CYS A 74 12.43 -4.03 -9.43
N PHE A 75 12.66 -4.25 -10.72
CA PHE A 75 11.67 -4.85 -11.63
C PHE A 75 11.88 -6.35 -11.81
N HIS A 76 10.77 -7.06 -11.80
CA HIS A 76 10.75 -8.52 -11.83
C HIS A 76 10.04 -9.08 -13.07
N GLY A 77 9.08 -8.33 -13.64
CA GLY A 77 8.40 -8.77 -14.84
C GLY A 77 7.93 -7.69 -15.79
N LYS A 78 7.27 -8.11 -16.87
CA LYS A 78 6.65 -7.24 -17.88
C LYS A 78 5.32 -7.83 -18.31
N LYS A 79 4.31 -6.98 -18.47
CA LYS A 79 2.97 -7.36 -18.93
C LYS A 79 2.34 -6.25 -19.76
N ALA A 80 1.91 -6.56 -20.98
CA ALA A 80 1.17 -5.64 -21.86
C ALA A 80 1.83 -4.23 -22.00
N GLY A 81 3.16 -4.18 -22.05
CA GLY A 81 3.91 -2.93 -22.18
C GLY A 81 4.02 -2.10 -20.88
N ARG A 82 3.65 -2.66 -19.73
CA ARG A 82 3.97 -2.18 -18.38
C ARG A 82 5.06 -3.05 -17.77
N ILE A 83 5.96 -2.44 -17.00
CA ILE A 83 6.93 -3.15 -16.18
C ILE A 83 6.28 -3.48 -14.82
N VAL A 84 6.69 -4.59 -14.20
CA VAL A 84 6.09 -5.12 -12.98
C VAL A 84 7.14 -5.21 -11.89
N ALA A 85 6.88 -4.53 -10.77
CA ALA A 85 7.60 -4.71 -9.51
C ALA A 85 6.74 -5.53 -8.55
N VAL A 86 7.37 -6.35 -7.73
CA VAL A 86 6.71 -7.19 -6.71
C VAL A 86 7.28 -6.76 -5.38
N GLY A 87 6.41 -6.32 -4.48
CA GLY A 87 6.76 -5.90 -3.14
C GLY A 87 7.18 -7.08 -2.25
N PRO A 88 7.76 -6.78 -1.08
CA PRO A 88 8.17 -7.80 -0.13
C PRO A 88 6.96 -8.61 0.38
N VAL A 89 7.19 -9.89 0.70
CA VAL A 89 6.13 -10.81 1.14
C VAL A 89 5.65 -10.56 2.58
N ASN A 90 6.55 -10.13 3.45
CA ASN A 90 6.29 -10.02 4.91
C ASN A 90 6.25 -8.56 5.40
N LEU A 91 6.41 -7.59 4.51
CA LEU A 91 6.46 -6.18 4.85
C LEU A 91 5.53 -5.41 3.91
N PRO A 92 4.88 -4.34 4.38
CA PRO A 92 4.16 -3.44 3.50
C PRO A 92 5.13 -2.75 2.54
N VAL A 93 4.67 -2.45 1.32
CA VAL A 93 5.42 -1.59 0.41
C VAL A 93 5.41 -0.17 0.96
N THR A 94 6.62 0.39 1.15
CA THR A 94 6.82 1.72 1.73
C THR A 94 7.00 2.80 0.68
N ARG A 95 6.95 4.07 1.09
CA ARG A 95 7.25 5.23 0.24
C ARG A 95 8.61 5.11 -0.44
N LEU A 96 9.66 4.78 0.32
CA LEU A 96 11.01 4.63 -0.19
C LEU A 96 11.11 3.57 -1.29
N PHE A 97 10.39 2.45 -1.15
CA PHE A 97 10.37 1.39 -2.16
C PHE A 97 9.77 1.89 -3.48
N VAL A 98 8.67 2.65 -3.41
CA VAL A 98 8.03 3.21 -4.62
C VAL A 98 8.88 4.31 -5.24
N GLU A 99 9.54 5.15 -4.42
CA GLU A 99 10.48 6.17 -4.90
C GLU A 99 11.66 5.55 -5.66
N GLU A 100 12.24 4.46 -5.16
CA GLU A 100 13.30 3.71 -5.86
C GLU A 100 12.83 3.20 -7.23
N ILE A 101 11.59 2.68 -7.29
CA ILE A 101 10.97 2.27 -8.55
C ILE A 101 10.79 3.45 -9.52
N ILE A 102 10.30 4.58 -9.03
CA ILE A 102 10.13 5.80 -9.82
C ILE A 102 11.49 6.29 -10.36
N LEU A 103 12.54 6.23 -9.55
CA LEU A 103 13.90 6.58 -9.95
C LEU A 103 14.40 5.67 -11.06
N GLU A 104 14.30 4.34 -10.89
CA GLU A 104 14.70 3.38 -11.93
C GLU A 104 13.87 3.55 -13.22
N CYS A 105 12.57 3.84 -13.10
CA CYS A 105 11.73 4.17 -14.26
C CYS A 105 12.29 5.37 -15.05
N ARG A 106 12.73 6.43 -14.36
CA ARG A 106 13.34 7.60 -15.03
C ARG A 106 14.68 7.26 -15.69
N GLU A 107 15.54 6.52 -15.01
CA GLU A 107 16.84 6.10 -15.54
C GLU A 107 16.69 5.26 -16.81
N LYS A 108 15.72 4.34 -16.82
CA LYS A 108 15.48 3.40 -17.92
C LYS A 108 14.45 3.89 -18.95
N ARG A 109 13.91 5.11 -18.78
CA ARG A 109 12.85 5.70 -19.62
C ARG A 109 11.60 4.82 -19.73
N ILE A 110 11.19 4.22 -18.63
CA ILE A 110 9.95 3.46 -18.49
C ILE A 110 8.85 4.43 -18.05
N SER A 111 7.76 4.49 -18.80
CA SER A 111 6.62 5.38 -18.52
C SER A 111 5.44 4.68 -17.86
N ARG A 112 5.44 3.35 -17.73
CA ARG A 112 4.31 2.58 -17.18
C ARG A 112 4.79 1.44 -16.30
N VAL A 113 4.31 1.41 -15.07
CA VAL A 113 4.70 0.41 -14.07
C VAL A 113 3.51 -0.07 -13.24
N ASP A 114 3.49 -1.36 -12.93
CA ASP A 114 2.59 -2.01 -11.97
C ASP A 114 3.42 -2.42 -10.74
N ILE A 115 3.02 -2.02 -9.53
CA ILE A 115 3.58 -2.55 -8.28
C ILE A 115 2.56 -3.49 -7.65
N LEU A 116 2.95 -4.73 -7.42
CA LEU A 116 2.11 -5.76 -6.80
C LEU A 116 2.55 -5.95 -5.34
N ALA A 117 1.66 -5.79 -4.37
CA ALA A 117 1.98 -6.01 -2.96
C ALA A 117 0.82 -6.65 -2.20
N PHE A 118 1.08 -7.36 -1.10
CA PHE A 118 0.02 -7.78 -0.18
C PHE A 118 -0.52 -6.61 0.62
N GLU A 119 0.36 -5.69 1.01
CA GLU A 119 0.04 -4.52 1.83
C GLU A 119 0.87 -3.32 1.37
N PHE A 120 0.33 -2.13 1.60
CA PHE A 120 0.96 -0.84 1.32
C PHE A 120 0.98 -0.02 2.60
N GLU A 121 2.02 0.79 2.77
CA GLU A 121 2.16 1.73 3.89
C GLU A 121 0.97 2.71 3.94
N MET A 122 0.44 2.95 5.14
CA MET A 122 -0.64 3.92 5.33
C MET A 122 -0.15 5.33 4.98
N GLY A 123 -0.95 6.11 4.25
CA GLY A 123 -0.55 7.45 3.80
C GLY A 123 0.32 7.47 2.54
N LEU A 124 0.65 6.30 1.97
CA LEU A 124 1.38 6.23 0.70
C LEU A 124 0.58 6.85 -0.47
N PHE A 125 -0.75 6.77 -0.40
CA PHE A 125 -1.68 7.31 -1.39
C PHE A 125 -2.43 8.52 -0.83
N PRO A 126 -2.68 9.56 -1.66
CA PRO A 126 -2.46 9.63 -3.11
C PRO A 126 -1.09 10.19 -3.55
N ASN A 127 -0.29 10.71 -2.60
CA ASN A 127 0.90 11.53 -2.87
C ASN A 127 1.89 10.87 -3.84
N ILE A 128 2.18 9.57 -3.69
CA ILE A 128 3.19 8.91 -4.52
C ILE A 128 2.73 8.72 -5.98
N GLN A 129 1.42 8.57 -6.21
CA GLN A 129 0.87 8.46 -7.55
C GLN A 129 0.91 9.80 -8.28
N GLU A 130 0.68 10.90 -7.55
CA GLU A 130 0.88 12.25 -8.11
C GLU A 130 2.33 12.52 -8.44
N GLU A 131 3.24 12.15 -7.54
CA GLU A 131 4.68 12.32 -7.77
C GLU A 131 5.13 11.56 -9.02
N ALA A 132 4.72 10.30 -9.18
CA ALA A 132 4.99 9.51 -10.37
C ALA A 132 4.42 10.17 -11.64
N LYS A 133 3.16 10.63 -11.57
CA LYS A 133 2.49 11.29 -12.70
C LYS A 133 3.18 12.59 -13.10
N SER A 134 3.64 13.40 -12.14
CA SER A 134 4.40 14.62 -12.38
C SER A 134 5.73 14.35 -13.11
N LYS A 135 6.30 13.16 -12.92
CA LYS A 135 7.50 12.66 -13.58
C LYS A 135 7.21 11.93 -14.91
N GLY A 136 5.95 11.93 -15.38
CA GLY A 136 5.53 11.29 -16.61
C GLY A 136 5.40 9.76 -16.53
N ILE A 137 5.27 9.21 -15.32
CA ILE A 137 5.15 7.77 -15.07
C ILE A 137 3.71 7.46 -14.64
N ASP A 138 3.06 6.60 -15.40
CA ASP A 138 1.79 5.97 -15.04
C ASP A 138 2.07 4.79 -14.10
N LEU A 139 1.78 5.00 -12.81
CA LEU A 139 1.99 4.08 -11.72
C LEU A 139 0.65 3.46 -11.29
N ALA A 140 0.53 2.15 -11.43
CA ALA A 140 -0.60 1.39 -10.93
C ALA A 140 -0.15 0.47 -9.80
N LEU A 141 -0.97 0.36 -8.76
CA LEU A 141 -0.64 -0.32 -7.53
C LEU A 141 -1.74 -1.34 -7.28
N LYS A 142 -1.36 -2.60 -7.07
CA LYS A 142 -2.28 -3.72 -7.06
C LYS A 142 -2.06 -4.61 -5.87
N TYR A 143 -3.16 -5.05 -5.26
CA TYR A 143 -3.12 -6.06 -4.22
C TYR A 143 -2.88 -7.45 -4.81
N ILE A 144 -1.95 -8.17 -4.20
CA ILE A 144 -1.73 -9.59 -4.46
C ILE A 144 -2.81 -10.37 -3.70
N PRO A 145 -3.72 -11.08 -4.41
CA PRO A 145 -4.74 -11.90 -3.76
C PRO A 145 -4.09 -13.08 -3.02
N ARG A 146 -4.65 -13.52 -1.88
CA ARG A 146 -4.10 -14.67 -1.12
C ARG A 146 -4.21 -15.99 -1.90
N GLU A 147 -5.12 -16.03 -2.86
CA GLU A 147 -5.36 -17.14 -3.78
C GLU A 147 -4.14 -17.47 -4.66
N VAL A 148 -3.14 -16.58 -4.77
CA VAL A 148 -1.86 -16.88 -5.47
C VAL A 148 -1.12 -18.07 -4.88
N PHE A 149 -1.38 -18.43 -3.62
CA PHE A 149 -0.75 -19.60 -3.00
C PHE A 149 -1.47 -20.92 -3.36
N ASP A 150 -2.68 -20.86 -3.93
CA ASP A 150 -3.36 -22.04 -4.45
C ASP A 150 -2.99 -22.27 -5.93
N LYS A 151 -2.18 -23.30 -6.17
CA LYS A 151 -1.76 -23.71 -7.53
C LYS A 151 -2.97 -23.96 -8.45
N ARG A 152 -4.08 -24.47 -7.93
CA ARG A 152 -5.29 -24.77 -8.72
C ARG A 152 -5.95 -23.49 -9.22
N ALA A 153 -5.95 -22.42 -8.41
CA ALA A 153 -6.51 -21.13 -8.78
C ALA A 153 -5.71 -20.46 -9.91
N ILE A 154 -4.38 -20.60 -9.89
CA ILE A 154 -3.49 -20.14 -10.97
C ILE A 154 -3.82 -20.88 -12.27
N GLU A 155 -3.88 -22.21 -12.24
CA GLU A 155 -4.12 -23.05 -13.43
C GLU A 155 -5.49 -22.80 -14.07
N LYS A 156 -6.50 -22.55 -13.24
CA LYS A 156 -7.86 -22.21 -13.71
C LYS A 156 -8.01 -20.77 -14.19
N ASN A 157 -6.94 -19.97 -14.18
CA ASN A 157 -6.97 -18.55 -14.55
C ASN A 157 -7.99 -17.72 -13.75
N GLN A 158 -8.22 -18.09 -12.49
CA GLN A 158 -9.23 -17.46 -11.64
C GLN A 158 -8.69 -16.30 -10.78
N ILE A 159 -7.39 -16.02 -10.89
CA ILE A 159 -6.74 -14.99 -10.09
C ILE A 159 -6.88 -13.62 -10.77
N VAL A 160 -7.45 -12.68 -10.03
CA VAL A 160 -7.61 -11.30 -10.43
C VAL A 160 -6.84 -10.41 -9.47
N PHE A 161 -5.96 -9.57 -10.02
CA PHE A 161 -5.24 -8.57 -9.26
C PHE A 161 -6.04 -7.28 -9.33
N HIS A 162 -6.30 -6.72 -8.16
CA HIS A 162 -7.14 -5.55 -8.01
C HIS A 162 -6.27 -4.33 -7.73
N ASP A 163 -6.61 -3.20 -8.35
CA ASP A 163 -5.95 -1.93 -8.02
C ASP A 163 -6.25 -1.56 -6.56
N VAL A 164 -5.31 -0.84 -5.93
CA VAL A 164 -5.55 -0.17 -4.65
C VAL A 164 -6.76 0.75 -4.83
N SER A 165 -7.65 0.79 -3.83
CA SER A 165 -8.91 1.53 -3.85
C SER A 165 -8.72 2.90 -4.52
N TYR A 166 -9.47 3.14 -5.59
CA TYR A 166 -9.31 4.35 -6.39
C TYR A 166 -10.60 5.16 -6.37
N ILE A 167 -10.42 6.47 -6.25
CA ILE A 167 -11.46 7.48 -6.36
C ILE A 167 -11.38 8.07 -7.77
N GLU A 168 -12.49 8.21 -8.48
CA GLU A 168 -12.56 8.99 -9.71
C GLU A 168 -13.39 10.24 -9.50
N VAL A 169 -12.81 11.38 -9.82
CA VAL A 169 -13.41 12.70 -9.60
C VAL A 169 -13.25 13.56 -10.84
N LYS A 170 -14.29 14.33 -11.12
CA LYS A 170 -14.37 15.26 -12.24
C LYS A 170 -14.50 16.69 -11.70
N PRO A 171 -13.51 17.56 -11.94
CA PRO A 171 -13.63 18.96 -11.62
C PRO A 171 -14.51 19.68 -12.66
N HIS A 172 -15.32 20.62 -12.18
CA HIS A 172 -16.17 21.50 -12.97
C HIS A 172 -15.78 22.94 -12.67
N VAL A 173 -15.11 23.59 -13.62
CA VAL A 173 -14.68 24.99 -13.47
C VAL A 173 -15.66 25.92 -14.18
N LYS A 174 -16.13 26.95 -13.49
CA LYS A 174 -16.95 28.03 -14.05
C LYS A 174 -16.39 29.37 -13.60
N LYS A 175 -15.79 30.14 -14.51
CA LYS A 175 -15.14 31.43 -14.20
C LYS A 175 -14.15 31.27 -13.03
N ASN A 176 -14.52 31.81 -11.88
CA ASN A 176 -13.76 31.86 -10.63
C ASN A 176 -14.38 30.92 -9.58
N SER A 177 -15.00 29.83 -10.01
CA SER A 177 -15.61 28.85 -9.11
C SER A 177 -15.32 27.43 -9.55
N ILE A 178 -15.13 26.52 -8.60
CA ILE A 178 -14.90 25.09 -8.83
C ILE A 178 -16.00 24.29 -8.14
N ALA A 179 -16.49 23.24 -8.80
CA ALA A 179 -17.23 22.16 -8.15
C ALA A 179 -16.54 20.83 -8.47
N VAL A 180 -16.64 19.86 -7.56
CA VAL A 180 -16.09 18.51 -7.74
C VAL A 180 -17.23 17.52 -7.82
N GLU A 181 -17.18 16.62 -8.78
CA GLU A 181 -18.12 15.51 -8.90
C GLU A 181 -17.39 14.19 -8.71
N LEU A 182 -17.85 13.37 -7.77
CA LEU A 182 -17.43 12.00 -7.60
C LEU A 182 -18.11 11.12 -8.65
N THR A 183 -17.33 10.57 -9.58
CA THR A 183 -17.86 9.81 -10.72
C THR A 183 -17.75 8.31 -10.54
N ASP A 184 -16.72 7.86 -9.82
CA ASP A 184 -16.53 6.44 -9.50
C ASP A 184 -15.77 6.25 -8.20
N PHE A 185 -15.97 5.10 -7.57
CA PHE A 185 -15.23 4.63 -6.41
C PHE A 185 -15.23 3.12 -6.39
N SER A 186 -14.04 2.53 -6.33
CA SER A 186 -13.89 1.07 -6.29
C SER A 186 -13.11 0.65 -5.06
N VAL A 187 -13.66 -0.33 -4.35
CA VAL A 187 -13.03 -1.02 -3.22
C VAL A 187 -13.04 -2.52 -3.46
N PHE A 188 -11.91 -3.16 -3.26
CA PHE A 188 -11.74 -4.60 -3.51
C PHE A 188 -11.45 -5.34 -2.21
N TYR A 189 -12.45 -5.37 -1.32
CA TYR A 189 -12.42 -6.25 -0.16
C TYR A 189 -12.74 -7.69 -0.57
N ASN A 190 -12.00 -8.64 0.01
CA ASN A 190 -12.29 -10.06 -0.08
C ASN A 190 -12.16 -10.65 1.33
N GLN A 191 -13.28 -11.02 1.95
CA GLN A 191 -13.32 -11.55 3.32
C GLN A 191 -13.42 -13.07 3.35
N ASP A 192 -14.30 -13.64 2.52
CA ASP A 192 -14.56 -15.07 2.41
C ASP A 192 -15.22 -15.34 1.06
N THR A 193 -15.01 -16.53 0.49
CA THR A 193 -15.66 -16.89 -0.77
C THR A 193 -17.11 -17.28 -0.54
N VAL A 194 -17.97 -17.01 -1.51
CA VAL A 194 -19.39 -17.40 -1.44
C VAL A 194 -19.54 -18.91 -1.29
N ASN A 195 -18.62 -19.69 -1.87
CA ASN A 195 -18.63 -21.15 -1.80
C ASN A 195 -18.27 -21.66 -0.40
N ASN A 196 -17.26 -21.08 0.25
CA ASN A 196 -16.90 -21.42 1.62
C ASN A 196 -17.99 -21.03 2.63
N ALA A 197 -18.61 -19.87 2.42
CA ALA A 197 -19.73 -19.42 3.23
C ALA A 197 -20.95 -20.34 3.11
N ALA A 198 -21.27 -20.79 1.90
CA ALA A 198 -22.34 -21.75 1.67
C ALA A 198 -22.08 -23.12 2.33
N ALA A 199 -20.83 -23.59 2.29
CA ALA A 199 -20.43 -24.88 2.87
C ALA A 199 -20.42 -24.86 4.41
N SER A 200 -20.01 -23.75 5.02
CA SER A 200 -19.99 -23.57 6.48
C SER A 200 -21.34 -23.21 7.08
N LEU A 201 -22.36 -22.89 6.25
CA LEU A 201 -23.68 -22.50 6.71
C LEU A 201 -24.56 -23.69 7.12
N GLY A 202 -25.07 -23.65 8.35
CA GLY A 202 -26.17 -24.50 8.79
C GLY A 202 -27.49 -24.13 8.11
N ASN A 203 -28.41 -25.09 7.98
CA ASN A 203 -29.73 -24.87 7.38
C ASN A 203 -30.52 -23.80 8.14
N GLY A 204 -31.22 -22.93 7.39
CA GLY A 204 -32.01 -21.81 7.93
C GLY A 204 -31.20 -20.58 8.36
N LYS A 205 -29.87 -20.54 8.14
CA LYS A 205 -29.02 -19.39 8.51
C LYS A 205 -28.66 -18.53 7.29
N ASN A 206 -28.14 -17.34 7.56
CA ASN A 206 -27.53 -16.46 6.56
C ASN A 206 -26.13 -16.01 7.01
N LYS A 207 -25.29 -15.64 6.05
CA LYS A 207 -23.99 -15.00 6.27
C LYS A 207 -23.78 -13.96 5.20
N ILE A 208 -23.26 -12.81 5.59
CA ILE A 208 -22.82 -11.78 4.66
C ILE A 208 -21.36 -12.05 4.37
N VAL A 209 -21.01 -12.07 3.09
CA VAL A 209 -19.63 -12.16 2.62
C VAL A 209 -19.34 -11.03 1.65
N VAL A 210 -18.07 -10.64 1.59
CA VAL A 210 -17.57 -9.74 0.57
C VAL A 210 -16.67 -10.53 -0.35
N GLU A 211 -17.08 -10.64 -1.61
CA GLU A 211 -16.35 -11.35 -2.66
C GLU A 211 -16.25 -10.43 -3.87
N CYS A 212 -15.03 -10.20 -4.36
CA CYS A 212 -14.73 -9.34 -5.51
C CYS A 212 -15.34 -7.93 -5.42
N GLY A 213 -15.29 -7.27 -4.25
CA GLY A 213 -15.86 -5.92 -4.09
C GLY A 213 -17.39 -5.89 -4.21
N LYS A 214 -18.06 -7.02 -3.95
CA LYS A 214 -19.52 -7.11 -3.81
C LYS A 214 -19.88 -7.71 -2.46
N ILE A 215 -20.76 -7.03 -1.75
CA ILE A 215 -21.41 -7.59 -0.57
C ILE A 215 -22.51 -8.53 -1.04
N ILE A 216 -22.37 -9.81 -0.71
CA ILE A 216 -23.30 -10.87 -1.07
C ILE A 216 -23.83 -11.48 0.22
N LYS A 217 -25.16 -11.48 0.35
CA LYS A 217 -25.84 -12.24 1.40
C LYS A 217 -26.07 -13.65 0.89
N VAL A 218 -25.39 -14.61 1.53
CA VAL A 218 -25.57 -16.04 1.28
C VAL A 218 -26.56 -16.56 2.32
N SER A 219 -27.70 -17.07 1.87
CA SER A 219 -28.71 -17.66 2.76
C SER A 219 -28.94 -19.12 2.39
N LYS A 220 -29.09 -19.98 3.39
CA LYS A 220 -29.42 -21.39 3.20
C LYS A 220 -30.78 -21.66 3.82
N ASP A 221 -31.72 -22.17 3.03
CA ASP A 221 -33.04 -22.51 3.54
C ASP A 221 -33.01 -23.80 4.40
N LYS A 222 -34.18 -24.24 4.86
CA LYS A 222 -34.30 -25.46 5.69
C LYS A 222 -34.03 -26.73 4.89
N ASP A 223 -34.32 -26.69 3.59
CA ASP A 223 -34.16 -27.79 2.63
C ASP A 223 -32.73 -27.88 2.06
N GLY A 224 -31.87 -26.93 2.41
CA GLY A 224 -30.46 -26.88 2.06
C GLY A 224 -30.14 -26.10 0.78
N ILE A 225 -31.12 -25.46 0.15
CA ILE A 225 -30.94 -24.63 -1.05
C ILE A 225 -30.27 -23.31 -0.67
N VAL A 226 -29.22 -22.97 -1.41
CA VAL A 226 -28.43 -21.76 -1.20
C VAL A 226 -28.90 -20.66 -2.14
N THR A 227 -29.27 -19.52 -1.57
CA THR A 227 -29.61 -18.28 -2.29
C THR A 227 -28.52 -17.23 -2.08
N ARG A 228 -28.28 -16.41 -3.11
CA ARG A 228 -27.22 -15.41 -3.15
C ARG A 228 -27.81 -14.07 -3.57
N ASP A 229 -27.89 -13.14 -2.62
CA ASP A 229 -28.42 -11.80 -2.87
C ASP A 229 -27.28 -10.78 -2.86
N VAL A 230 -27.02 -10.14 -4.00
CA VAL A 230 -26.03 -9.06 -4.09
C VAL A 230 -26.63 -7.78 -3.51
N LEU A 231 -26.07 -7.31 -2.40
CA LEU A 231 -26.55 -6.12 -1.69
C LEU A 231 -25.99 -4.82 -2.27
N THR A 232 -24.82 -4.87 -2.90
CA THR A 232 -24.15 -3.72 -3.55
C THR A 232 -24.49 -3.71 -5.03
N LYS A 233 -25.34 -2.75 -5.44
CA LYS A 233 -25.80 -2.64 -6.83
C LYS A 233 -25.05 -1.54 -7.56
N LYS A 234 -24.77 -0.45 -6.87
CA LYS A 234 -24.05 0.72 -7.39
C LYS A 234 -22.76 0.89 -6.62
N TRP A 235 -21.72 1.43 -7.27
CA TRP A 235 -20.45 1.75 -6.62
C TRP A 235 -20.64 2.67 -5.40
N MET A 236 -21.59 3.60 -5.47
CA MET A 236 -21.92 4.50 -4.37
C MET A 236 -22.33 3.77 -3.09
N ASP A 237 -22.86 2.54 -3.19
CA ASP A 237 -23.30 1.76 -2.01
C ASP A 237 -22.12 1.41 -1.08
N TRP A 238 -20.89 1.57 -1.56
CA TRP A 238 -19.67 1.44 -0.77
C TRP A 238 -19.31 2.69 0.04
N ILE A 239 -19.95 3.82 -0.20
CA ILE A 239 -19.58 5.11 0.40
C ILE A 239 -20.57 5.50 1.48
N ASP A 240 -20.06 5.66 2.70
CA ASP A 240 -20.82 6.21 3.82
C ASP A 240 -20.60 7.71 3.96
N TYR A 241 -19.39 8.20 3.66
CA TYR A 241 -19.04 9.61 3.79
C TYR A 241 -18.01 10.00 2.72
N TRP A 242 -18.10 11.21 2.19
CA TRP A 242 -17.00 11.80 1.45
C TRP A 242 -16.93 13.31 1.67
N SER A 243 -15.74 13.88 1.52
CA SER A 243 -15.46 15.30 1.70
C SER A 243 -14.43 15.83 0.72
N VAL A 244 -14.40 17.15 0.60
CA VAL A 244 -13.55 17.89 -0.32
C VAL A 244 -12.87 19.04 0.42
N ASP A 245 -11.58 19.18 0.13
CA ASP A 245 -10.73 20.32 0.43
C ASP A 245 -10.36 20.96 -0.91
N PHE A 246 -10.80 22.20 -1.15
CA PHE A 246 -10.57 22.88 -2.43
C PHE A 246 -9.17 23.48 -2.55
N ASN A 247 -8.36 23.47 -1.48
CA ASN A 247 -6.99 23.97 -1.50
C ASN A 247 -6.09 23.25 -0.47
N PHE A 248 -5.81 21.97 -0.73
CA PHE A 248 -5.11 21.07 0.19
C PHE A 248 -3.71 21.54 0.62
N GLU A 249 -3.02 22.32 -0.21
CA GLU A 249 -1.69 22.85 0.12
C GLU A 249 -1.74 24.10 1.02
N SER A 250 -2.93 24.57 1.41
CA SER A 250 -3.12 25.77 2.23
C SER A 250 -2.40 25.68 3.59
N LYS A 251 -2.32 24.47 4.16
CA LYS A 251 -1.95 24.27 5.57
C LYS A 251 -1.01 23.10 5.76
N ARG A 252 0.26 23.43 6.04
CA ARG A 252 1.31 22.44 6.32
C ARG A 252 1.06 21.75 7.67
N GLU A 253 1.32 20.45 7.73
CA GLU A 253 1.30 19.69 8.97
C GLU A 253 2.61 19.89 9.75
N ILE A 254 2.53 20.58 10.88
CA ILE A 254 3.71 20.90 11.71
C ILE A 254 3.62 20.10 13.00
N VAL A 255 4.67 19.34 13.29
CA VAL A 255 4.79 18.57 14.53
C VAL A 255 5.88 19.16 15.39
N ARG A 256 5.66 19.16 16.70
CA ARG A 256 6.64 19.61 17.69
C ARG A 256 7.49 18.42 18.14
N THR A 257 8.77 18.46 17.80
CA THR A 257 9.73 17.41 18.14
C THR A 257 10.80 17.99 19.05
N LYS A 258 11.21 17.21 20.07
CA LYS A 258 12.31 17.61 20.94
C LYS A 258 13.63 17.32 20.23
N ASN A 259 14.45 18.33 20.06
CA ASN A 259 15.80 18.17 19.51
C ASN A 259 16.68 17.44 20.55
N GLU A 260 17.23 16.28 20.17
CA GLU A 260 18.03 15.44 21.07
C GLU A 260 19.35 16.10 21.49
N ALA A 261 19.88 17.04 20.70
CA ALA A 261 21.15 17.71 20.95
C ALA A 261 21.00 18.95 21.85
N THR A 262 19.92 19.72 21.69
CA THR A 262 19.70 20.98 22.44
C THR A 262 18.67 20.84 23.55
N GLY A 263 17.84 19.80 23.53
CA GLY A 263 16.74 19.60 24.46
C GLY A 263 15.55 20.55 24.26
N GLU A 264 15.62 21.44 23.26
CA GLU A 264 14.57 22.40 22.91
C GLU A 264 13.49 21.76 22.02
N MET A 265 12.29 22.31 22.07
CA MET A 265 11.18 21.88 21.21
C MET A 265 11.23 22.67 19.90
N GLU A 266 11.36 21.96 18.78
CA GLU A 266 11.39 22.54 17.44
C GLU A 266 10.11 22.17 16.67
N GLU A 267 9.61 23.10 15.88
CA GLU A 267 8.50 22.90 14.96
C GLU A 267 9.04 22.43 13.61
N VAL A 268 8.77 21.18 13.27
CA VAL A 268 9.25 20.54 12.04
C VAL A 268 8.05 20.24 11.15
N TRP A 269 8.12 20.69 9.90
CA TRP A 269 7.16 20.30 8.88
C TRP A 269 7.35 18.82 8.55
N THR A 270 6.27 18.04 8.59
CA THR A 270 6.31 16.59 8.29
C THR A 270 6.53 16.29 6.81
N GLY A 271 6.34 17.29 5.94
CA GLY A 271 6.27 17.10 4.49
C GLY A 271 4.85 16.89 3.98
N ASP A 272 3.87 16.76 4.87
CA ASP A 272 2.45 16.59 4.54
C ASP A 272 1.62 17.85 4.86
N PHE A 273 0.36 17.83 4.44
CA PHE A 273 -0.61 18.91 4.62
C PHE A 273 -1.83 18.43 5.43
N ILE A 274 -2.43 19.36 6.18
CA ILE A 274 -3.62 19.10 6.97
C ILE A 274 -4.83 19.21 6.05
N PHE A 275 -5.59 18.12 5.94
CA PHE A 275 -6.86 18.11 5.20
C PHE A 275 -7.91 18.98 5.91
N GLU A 276 -8.40 20.00 5.22
CA GLU A 276 -9.47 20.87 5.68
C GLU A 276 -10.80 20.47 5.03
N ASN A 277 -11.73 19.99 5.87
CA ASN A 277 -13.04 19.55 5.40
C ASN A 277 -13.96 20.76 5.13
N GLU A 278 -13.90 21.28 3.91
CA GLU A 278 -14.68 22.44 3.47
C GLU A 278 -16.08 22.07 2.98
N TRP A 279 -16.23 20.87 2.39
CA TRP A 279 -17.51 20.33 1.96
C TRP A 279 -17.58 18.83 2.26
N GLN A 280 -18.77 18.32 2.60
CA GLN A 280 -19.00 16.90 2.87
C GLN A 280 -20.42 16.44 2.49
N SER A 281 -20.55 15.14 2.17
CA SER A 281 -21.82 14.45 2.08
C SER A 281 -21.71 13.06 2.71
N PHE A 282 -22.76 12.63 3.41
CA PHE A 282 -22.78 11.37 4.12
C PHE A 282 -24.17 10.75 4.17
N ARG A 283 -24.21 9.42 4.26
CA ARG A 283 -25.44 8.67 4.43
C ARG A 283 -25.84 8.64 5.89
N THR A 284 -27.14 8.67 6.15
CA THR A 284 -27.69 8.45 7.49
C THR A 284 -28.56 7.20 7.51
N LYS A 285 -28.90 6.72 8.71
CA LYS A 285 -29.84 5.59 8.86
C LYS A 285 -31.23 5.91 8.27
N LYS A 286 -31.62 7.19 8.24
CA LYS A 286 -32.93 7.67 7.76
C LYS A 286 -32.91 7.97 6.26
N ASP A 287 -31.85 8.61 5.78
CA ASP A 287 -31.66 8.94 4.37
C ASP A 287 -30.38 8.30 3.85
N ARG A 288 -30.53 7.42 2.86
CA ARG A 288 -29.42 6.75 2.19
C ARG A 288 -28.98 7.45 0.91
N SER A 289 -29.53 8.61 0.58
CA SER A 289 -29.04 9.41 -0.55
C SER A 289 -27.62 9.90 -0.28
N LEU A 290 -26.84 10.07 -1.34
CA LEU A 290 -25.50 10.65 -1.28
C LEU A 290 -25.40 11.68 -2.39
N GLU A 291 -25.02 12.91 -2.05
CA GLU A 291 -24.77 13.96 -3.03
C GLU A 291 -23.40 13.70 -3.64
N LEU A 292 -23.34 13.52 -4.97
CA LEU A 292 -22.11 13.18 -5.68
C LEU A 292 -21.38 14.40 -6.24
N LYS A 293 -21.99 15.59 -6.15
CA LYS A 293 -21.43 16.80 -6.71
C LYS A 293 -21.49 17.92 -5.69
N THR A 294 -20.37 18.59 -5.46
CA THR A 294 -20.33 19.73 -4.55
C THR A 294 -21.09 20.92 -5.14
N SER A 295 -21.50 21.84 -4.26
CA SER A 295 -21.78 23.20 -4.67
C SER A 295 -20.54 23.84 -5.31
N PHE A 296 -20.75 24.87 -6.13
CA PHE A 296 -19.63 25.68 -6.64
C PHE A 296 -19.02 26.47 -5.47
N HIS A 297 -17.70 26.33 -5.31
CA HIS A 297 -16.88 27.06 -4.37
C HIS A 297 -16.14 28.18 -5.10
N ASP A 298 -16.29 29.42 -4.64
CA ASP A 298 -15.65 30.59 -5.24
C ASP A 298 -14.18 30.67 -4.84
N CYS A 299 -13.30 30.88 -5.83
CA CYS A 299 -11.86 30.90 -5.67
C CYS A 299 -11.24 31.93 -6.63
N GLN A 300 -10.06 32.44 -6.28
CA GLN A 300 -9.34 33.36 -7.18
C GLN A 300 -8.77 32.59 -8.38
N PRO A 301 -8.46 33.27 -9.50
CA PRO A 301 -7.70 32.66 -10.59
C PRO A 301 -6.36 32.11 -10.07
N GLY A 302 -6.06 30.85 -10.38
CA GLY A 302 -4.91 30.16 -9.82
C GLY A 302 -4.90 28.66 -10.10
N ARG A 303 -3.82 28.00 -9.67
CA ARG A 303 -3.73 26.54 -9.64
C ARG A 303 -4.03 26.07 -8.22
N TYR A 304 -4.89 25.07 -8.11
CA TYR A 304 -5.35 24.50 -6.86
C TYR A 304 -5.09 22.99 -6.85
N LYS A 305 -4.62 22.49 -5.71
CA LYS A 305 -4.65 21.07 -5.38
C LYS A 305 -5.90 20.79 -4.57
N ILE A 306 -6.83 20.05 -5.14
CA ILE A 306 -8.07 19.68 -4.48
C ILE A 306 -7.92 18.28 -3.94
N ALA A 307 -8.10 18.09 -2.64
CA ALA A 307 -8.14 16.75 -2.04
C ALA A 307 -9.58 16.30 -1.86
N VAL A 308 -9.84 15.04 -2.20
CA VAL A 308 -11.12 14.36 -2.03
C VAL A 308 -10.91 13.15 -1.16
N LYS A 309 -11.65 13.07 -0.06
CA LYS A 309 -11.58 11.98 0.91
C LYS A 309 -12.88 11.19 0.89
N VAL A 310 -12.80 9.87 0.72
CA VAL A 310 -13.95 8.96 0.77
C VAL A 310 -13.74 8.00 1.92
N VAL A 311 -14.76 7.83 2.76
CA VAL A 311 -14.82 6.82 3.82
C VAL A 311 -15.85 5.79 3.43
N ASP A 312 -15.40 4.54 3.35
CA ASP A 312 -16.27 3.43 2.98
C ASP A 312 -17.11 2.91 4.16
N ILE A 313 -18.01 1.98 3.86
CA ILE A 313 -18.89 1.33 4.85
C ILE A 313 -18.17 0.51 5.93
N PHE A 314 -16.87 0.24 5.75
CA PHE A 314 -16.04 -0.42 6.76
C PHE A 314 -15.24 0.59 7.59
N GLY A 315 -15.38 1.89 7.29
CA GLY A 315 -14.70 2.97 7.98
C GLY A 315 -13.28 3.22 7.48
N ASN A 316 -12.87 2.58 6.39
CA ASN A 316 -11.55 2.83 5.80
C ASN A 316 -11.62 4.10 4.95
N ASP A 317 -10.66 4.99 5.13
CA ASP A 317 -10.56 6.21 4.37
C ASP A 317 -9.59 6.07 3.19
N THR A 318 -9.98 6.63 2.05
CA THR A 318 -9.16 6.76 0.84
C THR A 318 -9.15 8.23 0.46
N MET A 319 -7.99 8.75 0.08
CA MET A 319 -7.85 10.15 -0.37
C MET A 319 -7.29 10.20 -1.79
N LYS A 320 -7.75 11.17 -2.57
CA LYS A 320 -7.23 11.51 -3.89
C LYS A 320 -7.04 13.01 -4.03
N ILE A 321 -5.89 13.42 -4.53
CA ILE A 321 -5.63 14.80 -4.89
C ILE A 321 -5.77 14.95 -6.41
N ILE A 322 -6.24 16.12 -6.85
CA ILE A 322 -6.29 16.51 -8.26
C ILE A 322 -5.81 17.95 -8.43
N ASP A 323 -5.07 18.21 -9.51
CA ASP A 323 -4.69 19.56 -9.90
C ASP A 323 -5.79 20.20 -10.77
N VAL A 324 -6.25 21.39 -10.37
CA VAL A 324 -7.26 22.16 -11.10
C VAL A 324 -6.78 23.58 -11.31
N SER A 325 -6.90 24.10 -12.53
CA SER A 325 -6.62 25.50 -12.84
C SER A 325 -7.91 26.29 -13.02
N VAL A 326 -8.03 27.41 -12.32
CA VAL A 326 -9.18 28.32 -12.35
C VAL A 326 -8.74 29.64 -12.97
N GLY A 327 -9.57 30.21 -13.84
CA GLY A 327 -9.33 31.55 -14.38
C GLY A 327 -8.20 31.68 -15.41
N GLY A 328 -7.96 30.65 -16.23
CA GLY A 328 -7.13 30.78 -17.43
C GLY A 328 -7.94 31.29 -18.64
N GLU A 329 -7.37 32.18 -19.44
CA GLU A 329 -7.90 32.45 -20.78
C GLU A 329 -8.03 31.14 -21.56
N ILE A 330 -9.17 30.95 -22.20
CA ILE A 330 -9.37 29.89 -23.18
C ILE A 330 -8.43 30.20 -24.35
N ILE A 331 -7.20 29.69 -24.33
CA ILE A 331 -6.41 29.59 -25.55
C ILE A 331 -7.19 28.61 -26.43
N GLY A 332 -7.74 29.14 -27.51
CA GLY A 332 -8.76 28.51 -28.34
C GLY A 332 -8.43 27.08 -28.73
N LYS A 333 -9.51 26.31 -28.92
CA LYS A 333 -9.52 25.10 -29.75
C LYS A 333 -8.62 25.31 -30.97
N ILE A 334 -7.48 24.63 -31.02
CA ILE A 334 -6.83 24.33 -32.29
C ILE A 334 -7.57 23.11 -32.82
N GLU A 335 -8.58 23.36 -33.64
CA GLU A 335 -9.07 22.35 -34.58
C GLU A 335 -7.92 22.05 -35.54
N ILE A 336 -7.33 20.86 -35.40
CA ILE A 336 -6.46 20.30 -36.43
C ILE A 336 -7.41 19.59 -37.39
N ASN A 337 -7.65 20.22 -38.55
CA ASN A 337 -8.22 19.56 -39.73
C ASN A 337 -7.24 18.56 -40.33
#